data_AF-A0A2Z6ZXK6-F1
#
_entry.id   AF-A0A2Z6ZXK6-F1
#
_cell.length_a   1.000
_cell.length_b   1.000
_cell.length_c   1.000
_cell.angle_alpha   90.00
_cell.angle_beta   90.00
_cell.angle_gamma   90.00
#
_symmetry.space_group_name_H-M   'P 1'
#
loop_
_entity.id
_entity.type
_entity.pdbx_description
1 polymer ?
#
loop_
_entity_poly.entity_id
_entity_poly.type
_entity_poly.pdbx_seq_one_letter_code
_entity_poly.pdbx_strand_id
1 'polypeptide(L)'
;MQHGKVIAYASRQLKTHESHYPVHDLELAAIVFALKVWRHYLYGEQFIIYSDHKSLKYLFTQSDLNMRQRRWLDLLKDFDCEIQYQPGKLNQVADALSRKYQDVMVASIHMWQNYDELCTSGFTFKP
;
A
#
# COMPACT_ATOMS: atom_id res chain seq x y z
N MET A 1 -0.55 12.01 -5.54
CA MET A 1 0.11 13.29 -5.87
C MET A 1 -0.96 14.36 -5.85
N GLN A 2 -0.64 15.55 -5.35
CA GLN A 2 -1.56 16.68 -5.37
C GLN A 2 -0.89 17.82 -6.12
N HIS A 3 -1.56 18.38 -7.12
CA HIS A 3 -0.99 19.41 -7.99
C HIS A 3 0.37 19.02 -8.62
N GLY A 4 0.50 17.75 -9.04
CA GLY A 4 1.73 17.23 -9.64
C GLY A 4 2.90 17.03 -8.66
N LYS A 5 2.69 17.21 -7.35
CA LYS A 5 3.70 17.00 -6.32
C LYS A 5 3.41 15.76 -5.49
N VAL A 6 4.45 15.06 -5.09
CA VAL A 6 4.32 13.95 -4.14
C VAL A 6 4.16 14.51 -2.74
N ILE A 7 3.18 13.97 -2.01
CA ILE A 7 2.89 14.37 -0.62
C ILE A 7 3.76 13.55 0.34
N ALA A 8 3.77 12.23 0.17
CA ALA A 8 4.54 11.32 1.00
C ALA A 8 4.82 9.98 0.30
N TYR A 9 5.77 9.23 0.84
CA TYR A 9 6.11 7.87 0.42
C TYR A 9 5.99 6.91 1.61
N ALA A 10 5.55 5.68 1.35
CA ALA A 10 5.57 4.61 2.33
C ALA A 10 6.02 3.30 1.65
N SER A 11 6.80 2.52 2.36
CA SER A 11 7.16 1.15 1.97
C SER A 11 7.30 0.27 3.21
N ARG A 12 7.14 -1.04 3.03
CA ARG A 12 7.43 -2.04 4.06
C ARG A 12 8.06 -3.27 3.43
N GLN A 13 8.83 -4.00 4.21
CA GLN A 13 9.30 -5.32 3.82
C GLN A 13 8.14 -6.34 3.88
N LEU A 14 8.22 -7.35 3.01
CA LEU A 14 7.30 -8.49 3.04
C LEU A 14 7.53 -9.29 4.32
N LYS A 15 6.43 -9.72 4.96
CA LYS A 15 6.53 -10.69 6.06
C LYS A 15 6.95 -12.05 5.52
N THR A 16 7.54 -12.89 6.37
CA THR A 16 7.98 -14.25 6.03
C THR A 16 6.87 -15.14 5.46
N HIS A 17 5.62 -14.92 5.84
CA HIS A 17 4.49 -15.64 5.26
C HIS A 17 3.96 -15.01 3.96
N GLU A 18 4.18 -13.70 3.75
CA GLU A 18 3.79 -13.00 2.53
C GLU A 18 4.77 -13.32 1.39
N SER A 19 6.03 -13.65 1.67
CA SER A 19 7.04 -13.98 0.64
C SER A 19 6.67 -15.17 -0.26
N HIS A 20 5.75 -16.02 0.19
CA HIS A 20 5.27 -17.18 -0.56
C HIS A 20 4.01 -16.88 -1.38
N TYR A 21 3.50 -15.64 -1.33
CA TYR A 21 2.31 -15.26 -2.06
C TYR A 21 2.61 -15.11 -3.55
N PRO A 22 1.63 -15.43 -4.43
CA PRO A 22 1.76 -15.10 -5.84
C PRO A 22 1.88 -13.58 -5.99
N VAL A 23 2.56 -13.13 -7.05
CA VAL A 23 2.81 -11.71 -7.33
C VAL A 23 1.54 -10.87 -7.25
N HIS A 24 0.43 -11.37 -7.80
CA HIS A 24 -0.87 -10.71 -7.71
C HIS A 24 -1.32 -10.38 -6.27
N ASP A 25 -1.13 -11.32 -5.34
CA ASP A 25 -1.48 -11.14 -3.93
C ASP A 25 -0.50 -10.20 -3.23
N LEU A 26 0.77 -10.16 -3.66
CA LEU A 26 1.76 -9.20 -3.16
C LEU A 26 1.42 -7.77 -3.56
N GLU A 27 1.05 -7.56 -4.82
CA GLU A 27 0.61 -6.25 -5.33
C GLU A 27 -0.64 -5.77 -4.59
N LEU A 28 -1.61 -6.67 -4.39
CA LEU A 28 -2.80 -6.35 -3.61
C LEU A 28 -2.47 -6.06 -2.13
N ALA A 29 -1.55 -6.81 -1.53
CA ALA A 29 -1.09 -6.55 -0.16
C ALA A 29 -0.41 -5.18 -0.02
N ALA A 30 0.29 -4.71 -1.06
CA ALA A 30 0.89 -3.39 -1.11
C ALA A 30 -0.19 -2.28 -1.12
N ILE A 31 -1.25 -2.45 -1.92
CA ILE A 31 -2.40 -1.53 -1.94
C ILE A 31 -3.07 -1.48 -0.57
N VAL A 32 -3.40 -2.64 0.01
CA VAL A 32 -4.05 -2.73 1.31
C VAL A 32 -3.19 -2.09 2.40
N PHE A 33 -1.88 -2.26 2.35
CA PHE A 33 -0.95 -1.59 3.25
C PHE A 33 -1.02 -0.07 3.10
N ALA A 34 -0.94 0.45 1.88
CA ALA A 34 -1.02 1.88 1.62
C ALA A 34 -2.35 2.48 2.12
N LEU A 35 -3.49 1.82 1.86
CA LEU A 35 -4.80 2.26 2.33
C LEU A 35 -4.90 2.33 3.85
N LYS A 36 -4.27 1.37 4.56
CA LYS A 36 -4.23 1.38 6.03
C LYS A 36 -3.39 2.54 6.58
N VAL A 37 -2.20 2.78 6.00
CA VAL A 37 -1.30 3.86 6.43
C VAL A 37 -1.94 5.22 6.19
N TRP A 38 -2.54 5.41 5.02
CA TRP A 38 -3.08 6.70 4.58
C TRP A 38 -4.58 6.85 4.83
N ARG A 39 -5.20 5.97 5.63
CA ARG A 39 -6.65 5.96 5.88
C ARG A 39 -7.18 7.34 6.27
N HIS A 40 -6.49 8.05 7.15
CA HIS A 40 -6.90 9.36 7.64
C HIS A 40 -6.85 10.47 6.58
N TYR A 41 -6.12 10.27 5.47
CA TYR A 41 -6.11 11.20 4.32
C TYR A 41 -7.06 10.78 3.20
N LEU A 42 -7.31 9.48 3.04
CA LEU A 42 -8.02 8.92 1.90
C LEU A 42 -9.50 8.65 2.19
N TYR A 43 -9.90 8.58 3.45
CA TYR A 43 -11.28 8.25 3.82
C TYR A 43 -12.22 9.41 3.50
N GLY A 44 -13.27 9.13 2.72
CA GLY A 44 -14.25 10.13 2.26
C GLY A 44 -13.81 10.97 1.06
N GLU A 45 -12.61 10.72 0.51
CA GLU A 45 -12.09 11.40 -0.67
C GLU A 45 -12.04 10.45 -1.87
N GLN A 46 -12.23 11.01 -3.07
CA GLN A 46 -12.08 10.25 -4.31
C GLN A 46 -10.62 10.26 -4.78
N PHE A 47 -10.06 9.09 -5.03
CA PHE A 47 -8.67 8.98 -5.49
C PHE A 47 -8.44 7.82 -6.45
N ILE A 48 -7.32 7.90 -7.19
CA ILE A 48 -6.91 6.89 -8.17
C ILE A 48 -5.68 6.17 -7.64
N ILE A 49 -5.73 4.84 -7.65
CA ILE A 49 -4.62 3.96 -7.34
C ILE A 49 -3.98 3.54 -8.66
N TYR A 50 -2.73 3.93 -8.86
CA TYR A 50 -1.95 3.50 -10.02
C TYR A 50 -1.14 2.25 -9.67
N SER A 51 -1.29 1.20 -10.47
CA SER A 51 -0.48 -0.02 -10.35
C SER A 51 0.01 -0.45 -11.74
N ASP A 52 1.21 -1.02 -11.81
CA ASP A 52 1.75 -1.65 -13.01
C ASP A 52 1.30 -3.10 -13.21
N HIS A 53 0.40 -3.60 -12.36
CA HIS A 53 -0.15 -4.94 -12.47
C HIS A 53 -1.54 -4.94 -13.12
N LYS A 54 -1.60 -5.27 -14.42
CA LYS A 54 -2.83 -5.21 -15.23
C LYS A 54 -4.02 -5.97 -14.65
N SER A 55 -3.81 -7.10 -13.98
CA SER A 55 -4.92 -7.91 -13.48
C SER A 55 -5.65 -7.27 -12.30
N LEU A 56 -5.02 -6.34 -11.57
CA LEU A 56 -5.67 -5.62 -10.47
C LEU A 56 -6.82 -4.73 -10.94
N LYS A 57 -6.85 -4.37 -12.24
CA LYS A 57 -7.99 -3.69 -12.84
C LYS A 57 -9.29 -4.48 -12.71
N TYR A 58 -9.20 -5.81 -12.73
CA TYR A 58 -10.37 -6.70 -12.69
C TYR A 58 -10.65 -7.24 -11.29
N LEU A 59 -9.95 -6.74 -10.27
CA LEU A 59 -10.04 -7.25 -8.91
C LEU A 59 -11.48 -7.22 -8.37
N PHE A 60 -12.23 -6.16 -8.67
CA PHE A 60 -13.63 -6.01 -8.24
C PHE A 60 -14.62 -6.88 -9.02
N THR A 61 -14.22 -7.40 -10.19
CA THR A 61 -15.10 -8.15 -11.09
C THR A 61 -14.88 -9.66 -11.00
N GLN A 62 -13.81 -10.12 -10.35
CA GLN A 62 -13.52 -11.55 -10.19
C GLN A 62 -14.51 -12.23 -9.23
N SER A 63 -15.12 -13.33 -9.66
CA SER A 63 -16.07 -14.12 -8.87
C SER A 63 -15.38 -15.10 -7.91
N ASP A 64 -14.24 -15.67 -8.30
CA ASP A 64 -13.49 -16.66 -7.51
C ASP A 64 -12.32 -16.01 -6.77
N LEU A 65 -12.65 -15.42 -5.62
CA LEU A 65 -11.68 -14.80 -4.72
C LEU A 65 -11.45 -15.67 -3.50
N ASN A 66 -10.17 -15.84 -3.12
CA ASN A 66 -9.78 -16.51 -1.88
C ASN A 66 -10.25 -15.69 -0.66
N MET A 67 -10.45 -16.34 0.49
CA MET A 67 -10.96 -15.70 1.72
C MET A 67 -10.11 -14.48 2.13
N ARG A 68 -8.79 -14.52 1.91
CA ARG A 68 -7.88 -13.37 2.12
C ARG A 68 -8.21 -12.20 1.21
N GLN A 69 -8.33 -12.46 -0.09
CA GLN A 69 -8.63 -11.44 -1.09
C GLN A 69 -10.01 -10.82 -0.84
N ARG A 70 -11.00 -11.60 -0.41
CA ARG A 70 -12.32 -11.10 -0.02
C ARG A 70 -12.23 -10.08 1.12
N ARG A 71 -11.51 -10.40 2.20
CA ARG A 71 -11.31 -9.47 3.32
C ARG A 71 -10.62 -8.18 2.90
N TRP A 72 -9.67 -8.27 1.98
CA TRP A 72 -8.99 -7.10 1.43
C TRP A 72 -9.91 -6.28 0.53
N LEU A 73 -10.73 -6.93 -0.30
CA LEU A 73 -11.73 -6.26 -1.12
C LEU A 73 -12.80 -5.55 -0.30
N ASP A 74 -13.26 -6.15 0.80
CA ASP A 74 -14.19 -5.46 1.70
C ASP A 74 -13.58 -4.19 2.29
N LEU A 75 -12.29 -4.22 2.63
CA LEU A 75 -11.57 -3.00 3.02
C LEU A 75 -11.48 -1.99 1.87
N LEU A 76 -11.23 -2.43 0.63
CA LEU A 76 -11.17 -1.53 -0.52
C LEU A 76 -12.53 -0.86 -0.80
N LYS A 77 -13.65 -1.57 -0.59
CA LYS A 77 -15.01 -1.02 -0.77
C LYS A 77 -15.34 0.12 0.19
N ASP A 78 -14.65 0.21 1.33
CA ASP A 78 -14.81 1.32 2.27
C ASP A 78 -14.18 2.64 1.75
N PHE A 79 -13.44 2.59 0.64
CA PHE A 79 -12.78 3.75 0.03
C PHE A 79 -13.36 4.03 -1.36
N ASP A 80 -13.58 5.31 -1.67
CA ASP A 80 -13.97 5.76 -2.99
C ASP A 80 -12.75 5.83 -3.93
N CYS A 81 -12.28 4.67 -4.36
CA CYS A 81 -11.07 4.55 -5.17
C CYS A 81 -11.26 3.83 -6.51
N GLU A 82 -10.50 4.27 -7.52
CA GLU A 82 -10.41 3.61 -8.83
C GLU A 82 -9.00 3.04 -9.03
N ILE A 83 -8.90 1.77 -9.43
CA ILE A 83 -7.61 1.15 -9.77
C ILE A 83 -7.35 1.29 -11.26
N GLN A 84 -6.29 2.02 -11.62
CA GLN A 84 -5.85 2.21 -13.00
C GLN A 84 -4.49 1.57 -13.25
N TYR A 85 -4.38 0.91 -14.41
CA TYR A 85 -3.10 0.38 -14.87
C TYR A 85 -2.21 1.50 -15.41
N GLN A 86 -0.97 1.56 -14.92
CA GLN A 86 0.06 2.46 -15.42
C GLN A 86 1.33 1.66 -15.74
N PRO A 87 1.95 1.80 -16.92
CA PRO A 87 3.16 1.06 -17.25
C PRO A 87 4.29 1.30 -16.24
N GLY A 88 5.02 0.25 -15.85
CA GLY A 88 6.09 0.32 -14.86
C GLY A 88 7.17 1.38 -15.14
N LYS A 89 7.39 1.75 -16.41
CA LYS A 89 8.28 2.86 -16.79
C LYS A 89 7.88 4.22 -16.21
N LEU A 90 6.62 4.40 -15.85
CA LEU A 90 6.14 5.61 -15.16
C LEU A 90 6.05 5.42 -13.64
N ASN A 91 6.13 4.18 -13.16
CA ASN A 91 6.08 3.83 -11.74
C ASN A 91 7.49 3.74 -11.09
N GLN A 92 8.47 4.48 -11.63
CA GLN A 92 9.88 4.35 -11.25
C GLN A 92 10.13 4.61 -9.77
N VAL A 93 9.38 5.52 -9.15
CA VAL A 93 9.57 5.85 -7.75
C VAL A 93 9.09 4.73 -6.82
N ALA A 94 7.93 4.15 -7.10
CA ALA A 94 7.44 3.00 -6.32
C ALA A 94 8.34 1.78 -6.54
N ASP A 95 8.80 1.57 -7.77
CA ASP A 95 9.72 0.49 -8.13
C ASP A 95 11.06 0.59 -7.39
N ALA A 96 11.63 1.79 -7.32
CA ALA A 96 12.85 2.06 -6.57
C ALA A 96 12.68 1.81 -5.05
N LEU A 97 11.51 2.13 -4.49
CA LEU A 97 11.20 1.88 -3.08
C LEU A 97 10.97 0.40 -2.77
N SER A 98 10.41 -0.35 -3.71
CA SER A 98 10.13 -1.79 -3.57
C SER A 98 11.41 -2.65 -3.68
N ARG A 99 12.38 -2.22 -4.50
CA ARG A 99 13.56 -3.03 -4.87
C ARG A 99 14.79 -2.85 -3.99
N LYS A 100 14.77 -2.06 -2.91
CA LYS A 100 15.97 -1.85 -2.09
C LYS A 100 16.47 -3.16 -1.46
N TYR A 101 17.64 -3.59 -1.94
CA TYR A 101 18.44 -4.71 -1.45
C TYR A 101 18.79 -4.51 0.04
N GLN A 102 18.93 -5.63 0.73
CA GLN A 102 19.10 -5.92 2.17
C GLN A 102 20.05 -5.06 3.05
N ASP A 103 20.56 -3.90 2.64
CA ASP A 103 21.57 -3.14 3.42
C ASP A 103 21.01 -2.18 4.48
N VAL A 104 19.68 -2.00 4.58
CA VAL A 104 19.04 -1.14 5.60
C VAL A 104 18.57 -1.95 6.82
N MET A 105 19.16 -3.13 7.04
CA MET A 105 18.69 -4.13 8.01
C MET A 105 18.77 -3.73 9.49
N VAL A 106 19.47 -2.65 9.87
CA VAL A 106 19.64 -2.31 11.30
C VAL A 106 18.90 -1.03 11.73
N ALA A 107 18.68 -0.06 10.83
CA ALA A 107 18.08 1.22 11.22
C ALA A 107 16.54 1.20 11.28
N SER A 108 15.87 0.36 10.49
CA SER A 108 14.40 0.40 10.35
C SER A 108 13.66 -0.45 11.39
N ILE A 109 14.29 -1.49 11.93
CA ILE A 109 13.65 -2.41 12.90
C ILE A 109 13.38 -1.71 14.24
N HIS A 110 14.26 -0.80 14.67
CA HIS A 110 14.06 -0.03 15.90
C HIS A 110 12.98 1.06 15.79
N MET A 111 12.65 1.53 14.59
CA MET A 111 11.67 2.61 14.42
C MET A 111 10.21 2.10 14.44
N TRP A 112 9.97 0.87 13.98
CA TRP A 112 8.63 0.28 13.93
C TRP A 112 8.15 -0.29 15.28
N GLN A 113 9.04 -0.70 16.17
CA GLN A 113 8.65 -1.07 17.54
C GLN A 113 8.11 0.14 18.32
N ASN A 114 8.65 1.33 18.07
CA ASN A 114 8.18 2.56 18.70
C ASN A 114 6.87 3.11 18.10
N TYR A 115 6.49 2.78 16.86
CA TYR A 115 5.28 3.35 16.26
C TYR A 115 3.99 2.78 16.89
N ASP A 116 4.01 1.50 17.28
CA ASP A 116 2.92 0.88 18.04
C ASP A 116 2.82 1.46 19.48
N GLU A 117 3.93 1.91 20.07
CA GLU A 117 3.93 2.61 21.38
C GLU A 117 3.50 4.08 21.26
N LEU A 118 3.90 4.79 20.20
CA LEU A 118 3.63 6.21 19.97
C LEU A 118 2.16 6.51 19.66
N CYS A 119 1.38 5.54 19.14
CA CYS A 119 -0.07 5.69 19.00
C CYS A 119 -0.81 5.82 20.35
N THR A 120 -0.15 5.50 21.47
CA THR A 120 -0.71 5.67 22.83
C THR A 120 -0.42 7.06 23.42
N SER A 121 0.59 7.77 22.90
CA SER A 121 0.95 9.13 23.33
C SER A 121 0.54 10.13 22.24
N GLY A 122 -0.64 10.74 22.39
CA GLY A 122 -1.22 11.67 21.42
C GLY A 122 -0.33 12.86 21.05
N PHE A 123 0.53 12.69 20.06
CA PHE A 123 1.27 13.78 19.42
C PHE A 123 0.61 14.16 18.10
N THR A 124 -0.13 15.28 18.15
CA THR A 124 -0.61 15.99 16.97
C THR A 124 0.55 16.66 16.25
N PHE A 125 0.74 16.34 14.97
CA PHE A 125 1.57 17.17 14.09
C PHE A 125 0.66 18.22 13.44
N LYS A 126 0.84 19.49 13.83
CA LYS A 126 0.25 20.67 13.18
C LYS A 126 1.17 21.09 12.00
N PRO A 127 0.61 21.81 11.00
CA PRO A 127 0.98 21.73 9.59
C PRO A 127 2.39 22.19 9.23
#